data_AF-A0A552JC15-F1
#
_entry.id   AF-A0A552JC15-F1
#
_cell.length_a   1.000
_cell.length_b   1.000
_cell.length_c   1.000
_cell.angle_alpha   90.00
_cell.angle_beta   90.00
_cell.angle_gamma   90.00
#
_symmetry.space_group_name_H-M   'P 1'
#
loop_
_entity.id
_entity.type
_entity.pdbx_description
1 polymer ?
#
loop_
_entity_poly.entity_id
_entity_poly.type
_entity_poly.pdbx_seq_one_letter_code
_entity_poly.pdbx_strand_id
1 'polypeptide(L)' 'MPIYSYYTADVFSDRIFGGNPLAVFPEASGLTRTQMQ' A
#
# COMPACT_ATOMS: atom_id res chain seq x y z
N MET A 1 10.98 16.19 -5.57
CA MET A 1 10.16 15.43 -4.60
C MET A 1 10.34 13.95 -4.91
N PRO A 2 10.53 13.08 -3.91
CA PRO A 2 10.67 11.64 -4.14
C PRO A 2 9.38 11.06 -4.74
N ILE A 3 9.54 10.10 -5.65
CA ILE A 3 8.44 9.33 -6.24
C ILE A 3 8.38 7.99 -5.50
N TYR A 4 7.19 7.58 -5.07
CA TYR A 4 6.97 6.31 -4.41
C TYR A 4 6.04 5.43 -5.24
N SER A 5 6.41 4.16 -5.38
CA SER A 5 5.51 3.14 -5.92
C SER A 5 4.67 2.55 -4.79
N TYR A 6 3.42 2.23 -5.12
CA TYR A 6 2.53 1.49 -4.23
C TYR A 6 1.86 0.36 -4.99
N TYR A 7 1.41 -0.62 -4.22
CA TYR A 7 0.62 -1.73 -4.72
C TYR A 7 -0.72 -1.78 -3.96
N THR A 8 -1.76 -2.21 -4.65
CA THR A 8 -3.03 -2.59 -4.05
C THR A 8 -3.14 -4.10 -4.05
N ALA A 9 -3.52 -4.69 -2.92
CA ALA A 9 -3.76 -6.11 -2.80
C ALA A 9 -5.12 -6.37 -2.15
N ASP A 10 -5.81 -7.37 -2.66
CA ASP A 10 -7.00 -7.96 -2.07
C ASP A 10 -6.55 -9.04 -1.07
N VAL A 11 -6.37 -8.69 0.21
CA VAL A 11 -5.89 -9.67 1.20
C VAL A 11 -7.01 -10.59 1.65
N PHE A 12 -6.65 -11.83 2.04
CA PHE A 12 -7.59 -12.92 2.38
C PHE A 12 -8.46 -13.41 1.20
N SER A 13 -8.04 -13.12 -0.03
CA SER A 13 -8.71 -13.56 -1.26
C SER A 13 -7.68 -13.87 -2.34
N ASP A 14 -8.03 -14.78 -3.24
CA ASP A 14 -7.34 -15.04 -4.51
C ASP A 14 -8.13 -14.52 -5.73
N ARG A 15 -9.31 -13.92 -5.48
CA ARG A 15 -10.17 -13.29 -6.48
C ARG A 15 -10.04 -11.78 -6.44
N ILE A 16 -9.99 -11.16 -7.62
CA ILE A 16 -10.06 -9.70 -7.78
C ILE A 16 -11.35 -9.16 -7.18
N PHE A 17 -11.25 -8.05 -6.45
CA PHE A 17 -12.34 -7.42 -5.71
C PHE A 17 -12.96 -8.30 -4.61
N GLY A 18 -12.19 -9.25 -4.08
CA GLY A 18 -12.56 -10.07 -2.92
C GLY A 18 -11.75 -9.71 -1.68
N GLY A 19 -12.17 -10.19 -0.51
CA GLY A 19 -11.41 -9.99 0.73
C GLY A 19 -11.40 -8.54 1.20
N ASN A 20 -10.23 -8.05 1.65
CA ASN A 20 -10.05 -6.68 2.14
C ASN A 20 -8.99 -5.93 1.29
N PRO A 21 -9.32 -4.80 0.67
CA PRO A 21 -8.34 -4.02 -0.08
C PRO A 21 -7.32 -3.37 0.85
N LEU A 22 -6.04 -3.50 0.52
CA LEU A 22 -4.93 -2.91 1.25
C LEU A 22 -3.95 -2.23 0.29
N ALA A 23 -3.60 -0.98 0.60
CA ALA A 23 -2.50 -0.28 -0.06
C ALA A 23 -1.18 -0.52 0.69
N VAL A 24 -0.12 -0.81 -0.05
CA VAL A 24 1.21 -1.07 0.50
C VAL A 24 2.24 -0.22 -0.22
N PHE A 25 3.08 0.48 0.56
CA PHE A 25 4.28 1.18 0.10
C PHE A 25 5.51 0.38 0.55
N PRO A 26 6.13 -0.45 -0.31
CA PRO A 26 7.24 -1.30 0.12
C PRO A 26 8.48 -0.52 0.54
N GLU A 27 8.71 0.63 -0.09
CA GLU A 27 9.87 1.50 0.15
C GLU A 27 9.46 2.80 0.85
N ALA A 28 8.94 2.68 2.07
CA ALA A 28 8.42 3.81 2.85
C ALA A 28 9.46 4.47 3.78
N SER A 29 10.73 4.06 3.74
CA SER A 29 11.78 4.52 4.67
C SER A 29 12.02 6.04 4.65
N GLY A 30 11.66 6.72 3.56
CA GLY A 30 11.75 8.19 3.42
C GLY A 30 10.49 8.96 3.86
N LEU A 31 9.46 8.28 4.34
CA LEU A 31 8.21 8.90 4.77
C LEU A 31 8.16 9.05 6.29
N THR A 32 7.77 10.23 6.74
CA THR A 32 7.44 10.46 8.15
C THR A 32 6.08 9.86 8.47
N ARG A 33 5.82 9.60 9.75
CA ARG A 33 4.50 9.14 10.23
C ARG A 33 3.37 10.08 9.79
N THR A 34 3.59 11.39 9.84
CA THR A 34 2.59 12.38 9.42
C THR A 34 2.31 12.33 7.93
N GLN A 35 3.27 11.94 7.09
CA GLN A 35 3.04 11.76 5.66
C GLN A 35 2.32 10.45 5.34
N MET A 36 2.43 9.43 6.22
CA MET A 36 1.77 8.13 6.04
C MET A 36 0.34 8.08 6.59
N GLN A 37 -0.02 8.99 7.50
CA GLN A 37 -1.31 9.01 8.21
C GLN A 37 -2.35 9.86 7.50
#